data_AF-A0A524QPI6-F1
#
_entry.id   AF-A0A524QPI6-F1
#
_cell.length_a   1.000
_cell.length_b   1.000
_cell.length_c   1.000
_cell.angle_alpha   90.00
_cell.angle_beta   90.00
_cell.angle_gamma   90.00
#
_symmetry.space_group_name_H-M   'P 1'
#
loop_
_entity.id
_entity.type
_entity.pdbx_description
1 polymer ?
#
loop_
_entity_poly.entity_id
_entity_poly.type
_entity_poly.pdbx_seq_one_letter_code
_entity_poly.pdbx_strand_id
1 'polypeptide(L)'
;GKSCWRITPQAGPRVRWASVLTDAPIRPTGQPLPEKCGSCCECVDICPADAFTGQPFHEDEPRSVRYDARKCQEYHVDAEAKTGHRVCGLCVYVCPYGRKA
;
A
#
# COMPACT_ATOMS: atom_id res chain seq x y z
N GLY A 1 -3.65 -5.25 -1.77
CA GLY A 1 -2.77 -6.34 -1.29
C GLY A 1 -2.39 -6.09 0.16
N LYS A 2 -1.53 -6.94 0.74
CA LYS A 2 -1.15 -6.90 2.17
C LYS A 2 -0.56 -5.56 2.63
N SER A 3 0.10 -4.82 1.73
CA SER A 3 0.65 -3.49 2.02
C SER A 3 -0.39 -2.35 2.01
N CYS A 4 -1.69 -2.67 1.98
CA CYS A 4 -2.80 -1.72 1.79
C CYS A 4 -2.77 -0.89 0.50
N TRP A 5 -1.87 -1.22 -0.44
CA TRP A 5 -1.83 -0.60 -1.77
C TRP A 5 -2.66 -1.40 -2.78
N ARG A 6 -3.27 -0.68 -3.73
CA ARG A 6 -3.90 -1.28 -4.92
C ARG A 6 -2.80 -1.72 -5.88
N ILE A 7 -2.84 -3.00 -6.26
CA ILE A 7 -1.87 -3.59 -7.19
C ILE A 7 -2.51 -3.61 -8.58
N THR A 8 -2.01 -2.78 -9.50
CA THR A 8 -2.48 -2.76 -10.89
C THR A 8 -1.71 -3.77 -11.75
N PRO A 9 -2.31 -4.31 -12.81
CA PRO A 9 -1.60 -5.17 -13.76
C PRO A 9 -0.39 -4.49 -14.43
N GLN A 10 -0.47 -3.18 -14.69
CA GLN A 10 0.52 -2.44 -15.48
C GLN A 10 1.66 -1.85 -14.66
N ALA A 11 1.49 -1.61 -13.36
CA ALA A 11 2.48 -0.89 -12.54
C ALA A 11 2.62 -1.45 -11.12
N GLY A 12 1.92 -2.55 -10.80
CA GLY A 12 1.84 -3.05 -9.43
C GLY A 12 1.33 -1.97 -8.46
N PRO A 13 1.95 -1.78 -7.29
CA PRO A 13 1.57 -0.72 -6.35
C PRO A 13 2.16 0.66 -6.69
N ARG A 14 2.88 0.83 -7.80
CA ARG A 14 3.62 2.06 -8.16
C ARG A 14 2.73 3.10 -8.84
N VAL A 15 1.54 3.34 -8.27
CA VAL A 15 0.57 4.30 -8.79
C VAL A 15 0.12 5.24 -7.68
N ARG A 16 0.19 6.55 -7.93
CA ARG A 16 -0.42 7.57 -7.07
C ARG A 16 -1.85 7.83 -7.53
N TRP A 17 -2.78 7.83 -6.58
CA TRP A 17 -4.19 8.04 -6.84
C TRP A 17 -4.60 9.44 -6.42
N ALA A 18 -5.49 10.05 -7.19
CA ALA A 18 -6.21 11.26 -6.83
C ALA A 18 -7.70 11.01 -7.05
N SER A 19 -8.54 11.70 -6.30
CA SER A 19 -9.99 11.60 -6.38
C SER A 19 -10.60 12.99 -6.58
N VAL A 20 -11.67 13.06 -7.36
CA VAL A 20 -12.52 14.24 -7.52
C VAL A 20 -13.90 13.88 -6.99
N LEU A 21 -14.44 14.72 -6.09
CA LEU A 21 -15.82 14.62 -5.64
C LEU A 21 -16.69 15.47 -6.57
N THR A 22 -17.77 14.91 -7.10
CA THR A 22 -18.62 15.59 -8.08
C THR A 22 -20.04 15.03 -8.04
N ASP A 23 -21.02 15.89 -8.36
CA ASP A 23 -22.42 15.51 -8.56
C ASP A 23 -22.73 15.11 -10.01
N ALA A 24 -21.71 15.08 -10.89
CA ALA A 24 -21.89 14.63 -12.27
C ALA A 24 -22.47 13.20 -12.30
N PRO A 25 -23.41 12.89 -13.21
CA PRO A 25 -24.08 11.59 -13.26
C PRO A 25 -23.17 10.51 -13.89
N ILE A 26 -22.16 10.08 -13.13
CA ILE A 26 -21.17 9.07 -13.56
C ILE A 26 -21.60 7.70 -13.05
N ARG A 27 -21.72 6.72 -13.96
CA ARG A 27 -21.98 5.32 -13.58
C ARG A 27 -20.66 4.62 -13.26
N PRO A 28 -20.61 3.76 -12.22
CA PRO A 28 -19.46 2.90 -11.98
C PRO A 28 -19.15 2.02 -13.19
N THR A 29 -17.89 1.93 -13.59
CA THR A 29 -17.47 1.17 -14.78
C THR A 29 -16.56 -0.02 -14.48
N GLY A 30 -16.14 -0.19 -13.22
CA GLY A 30 -15.18 -1.21 -12.82
C GLY A 30 -15.74 -2.22 -11.83
N GLN A 31 -15.02 -3.35 -11.69
CA GLN A 31 -15.26 -4.35 -10.65
C GLN A 31 -14.05 -4.42 -9.70
N PRO A 32 -14.25 -4.84 -8.45
CA PRO A 32 -13.14 -5.11 -7.53
C PRO A 32 -12.12 -6.06 -8.13
N LEU A 33 -10.84 -5.77 -7.91
CA LEU A 33 -9.76 -6.68 -8.30
C LEU A 33 -9.57 -7.75 -7.23
N PRO A 34 -9.29 -9.01 -7.61
CA PRO A 34 -9.02 -10.05 -6.64
C PRO A 34 -7.72 -9.77 -5.87
N GLU A 35 -7.65 -10.32 -4.65
CA GLU A 35 -6.42 -10.40 -3.87
C GLU A 35 -5.37 -11.23 -4.66
N LYS A 36 -4.11 -10.77 -4.69
CA LYS A 36 -3.04 -11.41 -5.47
C LYS A 36 -1.78 -11.72 -4.65
N CYS A 37 -1.71 -11.31 -3.39
CA CYS A 37 -0.53 -11.54 -2.56
C CYS A 37 -0.36 -13.03 -2.22
N GLY A 38 -1.44 -13.78 -2.00
CA GLY A 38 -1.33 -15.19 -1.59
C GLY A 38 -0.40 -15.35 -0.39
N SER A 39 0.60 -16.23 -0.50
CA SER A 39 1.61 -16.45 0.55
C SER A 39 2.73 -15.40 0.61
N CYS A 40 2.84 -14.48 -0.35
CA CYS A 40 3.91 -13.48 -0.39
C CYS A 40 3.85 -12.54 0.82
N CYS A 41 4.98 -12.35 1.50
CA CYS A 41 5.11 -11.45 2.65
C CYS A 41 6.23 -10.40 2.50
N GLU A 42 6.83 -10.25 1.31
CA GLU A 42 8.03 -9.40 1.14
C GLU A 42 7.84 -7.94 1.62
N CYS A 43 6.65 -7.36 1.46
CA CYS A 43 6.37 -6.00 1.95
C CYS A 43 6.29 -5.90 3.47
N VAL A 44 5.95 -7.00 4.14
CA VAL A 44 5.98 -7.15 5.60
C VAL A 44 7.43 -7.27 6.04
N ASP A 45 8.17 -8.20 5.43
CA ASP A 45 9.53 -8.56 5.82
C ASP A 45 10.53 -7.40 5.65
N ILE A 46 10.35 -6.56 4.62
CA ILE A 46 11.24 -5.41 4.37
C ILE A 46 10.90 -4.19 5.23
N CYS A 47 9.75 -4.18 5.93
CA CYS A 47 9.26 -2.97 6.58
C CYS A 47 10.10 -2.67 7.84
N PRO A 48 10.89 -1.58 7.87
CA PRO A 48 11.76 -1.29 9.01
C PRO A 48 10.99 -0.85 10.28
N ALA A 49 9.71 -0.58 10.14
CA ALA A 49 8.83 -0.13 11.22
C ALA A 49 7.92 -1.25 11.76
N ASP A 50 8.00 -2.48 11.21
CA ASP A 50 7.08 -3.58 11.53
C ASP A 50 5.60 -3.13 11.54
N ALA A 51 5.23 -2.38 10.51
CA ALA A 51 3.93 -1.72 10.41
C ALA A 51 2.84 -2.62 9.82
N PHE A 52 3.20 -3.75 9.20
CA PHE A 52 2.24 -4.64 8.54
C PHE A 52 2.03 -5.93 9.34
N THR A 53 0.80 -6.45 9.34
CA THR A 53 0.47 -7.75 9.98
C THR A 53 0.57 -8.94 9.04
N GLY A 54 0.67 -8.70 7.73
CA GLY A 54 0.67 -9.74 6.69
C GLY A 54 -0.71 -10.29 6.32
N GLN A 55 -1.78 -9.78 6.92
CA GLN A 55 -3.14 -10.16 6.57
C GLN A 55 -3.52 -9.69 5.15
N PRO A 56 -4.20 -10.53 4.34
CA PRO A 56 -4.70 -10.14 3.03
C PRO A 56 -5.73 -9.01 3.14
N PHE A 57 -5.94 -8.31 2.02
CA PHE A 57 -6.93 -7.24 1.97
C PHE A 57 -8.34 -7.83 1.93
N HIS A 58 -9.22 -7.30 2.79
CA HIS A 58 -10.66 -7.54 2.78
C HIS A 58 -11.39 -6.20 2.91
N GLU A 59 -12.48 -6.01 2.17
CA GLU A 59 -13.18 -4.72 2.11
C GLU A 59 -13.94 -4.38 3.40
N ASP A 60 -14.40 -5.41 4.13
CA ASP A 60 -15.23 -5.26 5.33
C ASP A 60 -14.42 -4.94 6.61
N GLU A 61 -13.09 -4.99 6.56
CA GLU A 61 -12.25 -4.77 7.75
C GLU A 61 -11.45 -3.48 7.68
N PRO A 62 -11.32 -2.75 8.80
CA PRO A 62 -10.60 -1.50 8.83
C PRO A 62 -9.12 -1.70 8.47
N ARG A 63 -8.50 -0.66 7.90
CA ARG A 63 -7.08 -0.66 7.52
C ARG A 63 -6.15 -1.08 8.67
N SER A 64 -6.50 -0.72 9.90
CA SER A 64 -5.71 -0.99 11.11
C SER A 64 -5.48 -2.48 11.39
N VAL A 65 -6.33 -3.38 10.89
CA VAL A 65 -6.09 -4.84 10.99
C VAL A 65 -4.83 -5.27 10.22
N ARG A 66 -4.44 -4.49 9.20
CA ARG A 66 -3.35 -4.81 8.27
C ARG A 66 -2.13 -3.92 8.44
N TYR A 67 -2.35 -2.66 8.81
CA TYR A 67 -1.32 -1.62 8.74
C TYR A 67 -1.45 -0.62 9.90
N ASP A 68 -0.42 -0.56 10.73
CA ASP A 68 -0.22 0.46 11.74
C ASP A 68 0.38 1.72 11.10
N ALA A 69 -0.49 2.67 10.78
CA ALA A 69 -0.09 3.92 10.16
C ALA A 69 0.75 4.82 11.09
N ARG A 70 0.63 4.66 12.42
CA ARG A 70 1.39 5.46 13.39
C ARG A 70 2.85 5.02 13.38
N LYS A 71 3.14 3.71 13.43
CA LYS A 71 4.52 3.19 13.33
C LYS A 71 5.23 3.67 12.05
N CYS A 72 4.55 3.60 10.92
CA CYS A 72 5.10 4.07 9.64
C CYS A 72 5.35 5.59 9.64
N GLN A 73 4.44 6.37 10.23
CA GLN A 73 4.59 7.81 10.35
C GLN A 73 5.77 8.19 11.25
N GLU A 74 5.94 7.52 12.39
CA GLU A 74 7.06 7.74 13.31
C GLU A 74 8.41 7.43 12.63
N TYR A 75 8.47 6.33 11.86
CA TYR A 75 9.64 6.01 11.05
C TYR A 75 9.97 7.10 10.02
N HIS A 76 8.95 7.67 9.36
CA HIS A 76 9.17 8.78 8.43
C HIS A 76 9.69 10.06 9.10
N VAL A 77 9.21 10.37 10.32
CA VAL A 77 9.69 11.54 11.09
C VAL A 77 11.16 11.36 11.47
N ASP A 78 11.55 10.16 11.93
CA ASP A 78 12.95 9.85 12.25
C ASP A 78 13.84 9.87 10.99
N ALA A 79 13.36 9.34 9.87
CA ALA A 79 14.07 9.40 8.59
C ALA A 79 14.25 10.85 8.10
N GLU A 80 13.23 11.70 8.25
CA GLU A 80 13.30 13.13 7.90
C GLU A 80 14.36 13.84 8.74
N ALA A 81 14.40 13.59 10.05
CA ALA A 81 15.41 14.17 10.94
C ALA A 81 16.85 13.76 10.57
N LYS A 82 17.04 12.53 10.06
CA LYS A 82 18.36 11.98 9.71
C LYS A 82 18.83 12.31 8.30
N THR A 83 17.90 12.40 7.35
CA THR A 83 18.22 12.46 5.91
C THR A 83 17.71 13.73 5.22
N GLY A 84 16.87 14.52 5.89
CA GLY A 84 16.17 15.65 5.28
C GLY A 84 14.99 15.24 4.39
N HIS A 85 14.69 13.95 4.26
CA HIS A 85 13.62 13.44 3.40
C HIS A 85 12.62 12.59 4.17
N ARG A 86 11.34 12.96 4.05
CA ARG A 86 10.21 12.23 4.65
C ARG A 86 9.65 11.16 3.72
N VAL A 87 10.48 10.20 3.32
CA VAL A 87 10.10 9.16 2.35
C VAL A 87 10.72 7.81 2.69
N CYS A 88 9.95 6.73 2.52
CA CYS A 88 10.43 5.35 2.62
C CYS A 88 10.14 4.57 1.32
N GLY A 89 8.90 4.09 1.16
CA GLY A 89 8.46 3.41 -0.08
C GLY A 89 8.99 1.99 -0.30
N LEU A 90 9.70 1.38 0.67
CA LEU A 90 10.28 0.04 0.52
C LEU A 90 9.23 -1.05 0.22
N CYS A 91 8.04 -0.95 0.80
CA CYS A 91 6.93 -1.87 0.53
C CYS A 91 6.41 -1.80 -0.92
N VAL A 92 6.49 -0.62 -1.55
CA VAL A 92 6.15 -0.40 -2.97
C VAL A 92 7.30 -0.87 -3.86
N TYR A 93 8.54 -0.63 -3.45
CA TYR A 93 9.75 -1.05 -4.15
C TYR A 93 9.83 -2.57 -4.30
N VAL A 94 9.68 -3.31 -3.19
CA VAL A 94 9.91 -4.75 -3.13
C VAL A 94 8.83 -5.58 -3.82
N CYS A 95 7.59 -5.07 -3.88
CA CYS A 95 6.43 -5.82 -4.36
C CYS A 95 6.71 -6.52 -5.70
N PRO A 96 6.56 -7.86 -5.81
CA PRO A 96 6.86 -8.61 -7.04
C PRO A 96 6.06 -8.11 -8.25
N TYR A 97 4.83 -7.65 -8.04
CA TYR A 97 3.99 -7.07 -9.08
C TYR A 97 4.50 -5.72 -9.58
N GLY A 98 5.22 -4.96 -8.75
CA GLY A 98 5.88 -3.72 -9.16
C GLY A 98 7.23 -3.97 -9.82
N ARG A 99 7.96 -5.02 -9.45
CA ARG A 99 9.25 -5.39 -10.07
C ARG A 99 9.12 -5.98 -11.47
N LYS A 100 7.99 -6.62 -11.76
CA LYS A 100 7.67 -7.21 -13.07
C LYS A 100 7.04 -6.21 -14.05
N ALA A 101 6.71 -5.01 -13.58
CA ALA A 101 6.03 -3.97 -14.32
C ALA A 101 7.01 -2.94 -14.88
#